data_AF-A0A3G8XEH4-F1
#
_entry.id   AF-A0A3G8XEH4-F1
#
_cell.length_a   1.000
_cell.length_b   1.000
_cell.length_c   1.000
_cell.angle_alpha   90.00
_cell.angle_beta   90.00
_cell.angle_gamma   90.00
#
_symmetry.space_group_name_H-M   'P 1'
#
loop_
_entity.id
_entity.type
_entity.pdbx_description
1 polymer ?
#
loop_
_entity_poly.entity_id
_entity_poly.type
_entity_poly.pdbx_seq_one_letter_code
_entity_poly.pdbx_strand_id
1 'polypeptide(L)'
;MKRHTLFLIALISVFMVSCTMNRMGDQSKIYDNDWELEYVTGPRIAFQGLFPEEKPVITFNKSMNTATGTTGCNGYNAAYKMNGKMISFQDPAITTMRYCGDGEIIFLKTMKEITNYRMTTDGKLELLMNDIVMMRFKKSFSR
;
A
#
# COMPACT_ATOMS: atom_id res chain seq x y z
N MET A 1 37.56 49.87 35.16
CA MET A 1 36.24 49.85 34.50
C MET A 1 36.18 48.65 33.57
N LYS A 2 35.03 47.98 33.54
CA LYS A 2 34.84 46.54 33.33
C LYS A 2 35.13 46.07 31.88
N ARG A 3 35.84 44.94 31.78
CA ARG A 3 35.94 44.06 30.61
C ARG A 3 34.56 43.42 30.33
N HIS A 4 33.93 43.83 29.24
CA HIS A 4 32.84 43.12 28.58
C HIS A 4 33.16 43.06 27.08
N THR A 5 34.28 42.43 26.68
CA THR A 5 34.26 41.04 26.19
C THR A 5 32.97 40.74 25.41
N LEU A 6 33.01 40.93 24.09
CA LEU A 6 32.81 39.86 23.10
C LEU A 6 31.61 38.89 23.26
N PHE A 7 30.49 39.31 23.86
CA PHE A 7 29.36 38.43 24.20
C PHE A 7 28.01 38.78 23.55
N LEU A 8 28.02 39.42 22.37
CA LEU A 8 26.78 39.78 21.67
C LEU A 8 26.65 39.22 20.25
N ILE A 9 27.47 38.23 19.87
CA ILE A 9 27.44 37.61 18.53
C ILE A 9 26.95 36.14 18.56
N ALA A 10 26.73 35.54 19.72
CA ALA A 10 26.48 34.09 19.83
C ALA A 10 25.03 33.69 20.16
N LEU A 11 24.00 34.37 19.64
CA LEU A 11 22.60 34.00 19.89
C LEU A 11 21.76 33.67 18.64
N ILE A 12 22.41 33.41 17.51
CA ILE A 12 21.74 32.84 16.33
C ILE A 12 22.46 31.53 16.00
N SER A 13 22.38 30.58 16.93
CA SER A 13 22.59 29.17 16.62
C SER A 13 21.42 28.74 15.74
N VAL A 14 21.67 28.81 14.43
CA VAL A 14 20.86 28.21 13.38
C VAL A 14 20.64 26.73 13.73
N PHE A 15 19.51 26.45 14.37
CA PHE A 15 19.00 25.10 14.57
C PHE A 15 18.38 24.62 13.24
N MET A 16 19.23 24.37 12.24
CA MET A 16 18.84 23.58 11.07
C MET A 16 18.97 22.10 11.47
N VAL A 17 18.01 21.62 12.26
CA VAL A 17 17.80 20.19 12.42
C VAL A 17 17.20 19.71 11.10
N SER A 18 18.07 19.36 10.16
CA SER A 18 17.68 18.54 9.02
C SER A 18 17.32 17.17 9.57
N CYS A 19 16.04 16.96 9.89
CA CYS A 19 15.50 15.62 10.01
C CYS A 19 15.51 14.98 8.61
N THR A 20 16.65 14.41 8.21
CA THR A 20 16.64 13.38 7.18
C THR A 20 15.99 12.15 7.79
N MET A 21 14.65 12.15 7.81
CA MET A 21 13.86 11.06 8.32
C MET A 21 13.87 9.95 7.28
N ASN A 22 14.93 9.14 7.27
CA ASN A 22 14.96 7.85 6.60
C ASN A 22 13.91 6.96 7.27
N ARG A 23 12.65 7.06 6.83
CA ARG A 23 11.57 6.16 7.25
C ARG A 23 11.79 4.78 6.62
N MET A 24 12.80 4.06 7.09
CA MET A 24 12.96 2.62 6.84
C MET A 24 11.94 1.77 7.64
N GLY A 25 11.09 2.40 8.47
CA GLY A 25 10.13 1.73 9.36
C GLY A 25 8.72 1.50 8.81
N ASP A 26 8.46 1.73 7.52
CA ASP A 26 7.10 1.56 6.96
C ASP A 26 6.90 0.25 6.19
N GLN A 27 8.00 -0.35 5.70
CA GLN A 27 7.98 -1.57 4.88
C GLN A 27 7.57 -2.80 5.67
N SER A 28 7.88 -2.88 6.96
CA SER A 28 7.56 -4.06 7.77
C SER A 28 6.06 -4.23 7.99
N LYS A 29 5.28 -3.14 7.92
CA LYS A 29 3.85 -3.15 8.25
C LYS A 29 2.98 -3.81 7.19
N ILE A 30 3.46 -3.88 5.94
CA ILE A 30 2.70 -4.51 4.84
C ILE A 30 2.69 -6.04 4.97
N TYR A 31 3.74 -6.61 5.59
CA TYR A 31 3.90 -8.04 5.83
C TYR A 31 3.11 -8.48 7.07
N ASP A 32 2.89 -9.79 7.22
CA ASP A 32 2.24 -10.44 8.37
C ASP A 32 0.77 -10.02 8.62
N ASN A 33 0.17 -9.32 7.66
CA ASN A 33 -1.24 -8.92 7.69
C ASN A 33 -1.91 -9.33 6.38
N ASP A 34 -3.19 -9.66 6.49
CA ASP A 34 -4.07 -9.80 5.34
C ASP A 34 -4.79 -8.47 5.12
N TRP A 35 -4.88 -8.02 3.87
CA TRP A 35 -5.40 -6.71 3.49
C TRP A 35 -6.69 -6.89 2.70
N GLU A 36 -7.84 -6.59 3.32
CA GLU A 36 -9.15 -6.66 2.67
C GLU A 36 -9.47 -5.34 1.96
N LEU A 37 -9.85 -5.43 0.69
CA LEU A 37 -10.16 -4.29 -0.16
C LEU A 37 -11.41 -3.55 0.36
N GLU A 38 -11.32 -2.24 0.48
CA GLU A 38 -12.45 -1.37 0.83
C GLU A 38 -12.73 -0.28 -0.22
N TYR A 39 -11.84 -0.13 -1.21
CA TYR A 39 -11.99 0.82 -2.30
C TYR A 39 -11.15 0.39 -3.52
N VAL A 40 -11.72 0.55 -4.72
CA VAL A 40 -11.01 0.43 -6.00
C VAL A 40 -11.51 1.50 -6.98
N THR A 41 -10.58 2.17 -7.67
CA THR A 41 -10.86 3.18 -8.69
C THR A 41 -11.41 2.52 -9.98
N GLY A 42 -12.25 3.23 -10.73
CA GLY A 42 -12.61 2.86 -12.11
C GLY A 42 -14.09 2.51 -12.39
N PRO A 43 -14.89 1.95 -11.48
CA PRO A 43 -16.26 1.57 -11.81
C PRO A 43 -17.29 2.67 -11.50
N ARG A 44 -18.27 2.83 -12.41
CA ARG A 44 -19.51 3.60 -12.17
C ARG A 44 -20.53 2.82 -11.31
N ILE A 45 -20.18 1.62 -10.88
CA ILE A 45 -20.99 0.72 -10.06
C ILE A 45 -20.53 0.85 -8.61
N ALA A 46 -21.46 0.75 -7.66
CA ALA A 46 -21.13 0.76 -6.24
C ALA A 46 -20.20 -0.40 -5.87
N PHE A 47 -19.24 -0.16 -4.97
CA PHE A 47 -18.27 -1.15 -4.50
C PHE A 47 -18.92 -2.48 -4.04
N GLN A 48 -20.05 -2.40 -3.36
CA GLN A 48 -20.80 -3.57 -2.93
C GLN A 48 -21.36 -4.41 -4.08
N GLY A 49 -21.72 -3.77 -5.19
CA GLY A 49 -22.19 -4.46 -6.40
C GLY A 49 -21.09 -5.16 -7.17
N LEU A 50 -19.83 -4.72 -7.03
CA LEU A 50 -18.68 -5.38 -7.65
C LEU A 50 -18.26 -6.66 -6.92
N PHE A 51 -18.43 -6.66 -5.60
CA PHE A 51 -17.96 -7.72 -4.72
C PHE A 51 -19.09 -8.18 -3.79
N PRO A 52 -20.20 -8.73 -4.32
CA PRO A 52 -21.39 -9.01 -3.51
C PRO A 52 -21.19 -10.16 -2.51
N GLU A 53 -20.33 -11.14 -2.82
CA GLU A 53 -20.08 -12.32 -1.98
C GLU A 53 -18.90 -12.08 -1.01
N GLU A 54 -17.71 -11.85 -1.56
CA GLU A 54 -16.47 -11.70 -0.82
C GLU A 54 -15.67 -10.51 -1.36
N LYS A 55 -14.91 -9.84 -0.48
CA LYS A 55 -14.03 -8.74 -0.88
C LYS A 55 -12.65 -9.27 -1.24
N PRO A 56 -11.96 -8.70 -2.23
CA PRO A 56 -10.59 -9.08 -2.52
C PRO A 56 -9.68 -8.93 -1.30
N VAL A 57 -8.78 -9.88 -1.12
CA VAL A 57 -7.78 -9.87 -0.04
C VAL A 57 -6.40 -10.02 -0.64
N ILE A 58 -5.42 -9.29 -0.10
CA ILE A 58 -4.01 -9.40 -0.46
C ILE A 58 -3.18 -9.74 0.77
N THR A 59 -2.34 -10.76 0.64
CA THR A 59 -1.32 -11.15 1.61
C THR A 59 0.04 -11.09 0.94
N PHE A 60 1.02 -10.45 1.58
CA PHE A 60 2.38 -10.30 1.04
C PHE A 60 3.34 -11.28 1.70
N ASN A 61 3.89 -12.20 0.91
CA ASN A 61 4.94 -13.11 1.34
C ASN A 61 6.33 -12.55 1.02
N LYS A 62 7.05 -12.14 2.07
CA LYS A 62 8.38 -11.54 1.96
C LYS A 62 9.46 -12.52 1.49
N SER A 63 9.40 -13.80 1.86
CA SER A 63 10.44 -14.77 1.47
C SER A 63 10.32 -15.19 0.02
N MET A 64 9.10 -15.26 -0.50
CA MET A 64 8.81 -15.66 -1.87
C MET A 64 8.71 -14.47 -2.84
N ASN A 65 8.58 -13.24 -2.34
CA ASN A 65 8.25 -12.05 -3.13
C ASN A 65 6.96 -12.25 -3.96
N THR A 66 5.95 -12.86 -3.32
CA THR A 66 4.65 -13.14 -3.93
C THR A 66 3.53 -12.50 -3.12
N ALA A 67 2.55 -11.95 -3.82
CA ALA A 67 1.28 -11.52 -3.29
C ALA A 67 0.24 -12.60 -3.62
N THR A 68 -0.55 -13.00 -2.64
CA THR A 68 -1.57 -14.06 -2.79
C THR A 68 -2.86 -13.61 -2.14
N GLY A 69 -3.98 -14.23 -2.52
CA GLY A 69 -5.25 -14.03 -1.84
C GLY A 69 -6.43 -14.38 -2.73
N THR A 70 -7.56 -13.72 -2.49
CA THR A 70 -8.80 -13.86 -3.26
C THR A 70 -9.08 -12.58 -4.03
N THR A 71 -9.67 -12.71 -5.22
CA THR A 71 -10.23 -11.61 -6.01
C THR A 71 -11.68 -11.28 -5.61
N GLY A 72 -12.18 -11.92 -4.54
CA GLY A 72 -13.61 -11.96 -4.21
C GLY A 72 -14.39 -13.00 -5.05
N CYS A 73 -13.71 -13.76 -5.91
CA CYS A 73 -14.31 -14.81 -6.75
C CYS A 73 -13.40 -16.04 -6.86
N ASN A 74 -12.13 -15.84 -7.23
CA ASN A 74 -11.12 -16.89 -7.36
C ASN A 74 -9.90 -16.56 -6.51
N GLY A 75 -9.09 -17.57 -6.21
CA GLY A 75 -7.76 -17.37 -5.68
C GLY A 75 -6.81 -16.82 -6.75
N TYR A 76 -5.82 -16.04 -6.33
CA TYR A 76 -4.77 -15.55 -7.23
C TYR A 76 -3.40 -15.56 -6.57
N ASN A 77 -2.36 -15.54 -7.39
CA ASN A 77 -0.99 -15.26 -6.98
C ASN A 77 -0.30 -14.34 -8.01
N ALA A 78 0.55 -13.45 -7.53
CA ALA A 78 1.32 -12.53 -8.37
C ALA A 78 2.70 -12.29 -7.75
N ALA A 79 3.78 -12.46 -8.50
CA ALA A 79 5.09 -12.02 -8.05
C ALA A 79 5.11 -10.49 -7.95
N TYR A 80 5.80 -9.92 -6.96
CA TYR A 80 5.96 -8.48 -6.84
C TYR A 80 7.44 -8.09 -6.69
N LYS A 81 7.76 -6.85 -7.06
CA LYS A 81 9.05 -6.21 -6.78
C LYS A 81 8.81 -4.98 -5.93
N MET A 82 9.65 -4.78 -4.91
CA MET A 82 9.55 -3.64 -4.02
C MET A 82 10.91 -2.96 -3.86
N ASN A 83 10.92 -1.62 -3.93
CA ASN A 83 12.10 -0.80 -3.67
C ASN A 83 11.68 0.53 -3.05
N GLY A 84 11.91 0.69 -1.74
CA GLY A 84 11.33 1.81 -1.00
C GLY A 84 9.81 1.84 -1.20
N LYS A 85 9.22 3.00 -1.45
CA LYS A 85 7.77 3.13 -1.64
C LYS A 85 7.26 2.64 -3.00
N MET A 86 8.13 2.15 -3.88
CA MET A 86 7.73 1.56 -5.15
C MET A 86 7.35 0.10 -4.96
N ILE A 87 6.23 -0.30 -5.55
CA ILE A 87 5.81 -1.70 -5.67
C ILE A 87 5.21 -1.91 -7.06
N SER A 88 5.52 -3.04 -7.67
CA SER A 88 4.91 -3.46 -8.94
C SER A 88 4.62 -4.95 -8.90
N PHE A 89 3.54 -5.34 -9.56
CA PHE A 89 3.12 -6.73 -9.67
C PHE A 89 3.39 -7.26 -11.08
N GLN A 90 3.83 -8.51 -11.17
CA GLN A 90 3.77 -9.26 -12.42
C GLN A 90 2.33 -9.66 -12.72
N ASP A 91 2.09 -10.18 -13.93
CA ASP A 91 0.77 -10.66 -14.33
C ASP A 91 0.22 -11.68 -13.31
N PRO A 92 -0.93 -11.42 -12.68
CA PRO A 92 -1.51 -12.34 -11.72
C PRO A 92 -1.98 -13.64 -12.39
N ALA A 93 -1.70 -14.76 -11.75
CA ALA A 93 -2.23 -16.07 -12.12
C ALA A 93 -3.44 -16.42 -11.25
N ILE A 94 -4.55 -16.81 -11.88
CA ILE A 94 -5.79 -17.21 -11.21
C ILE A 94 -5.79 -18.72 -11.00
N THR A 95 -6.25 -19.16 -9.83
CA THR A 95 -6.23 -20.58 -9.44
C THR A 95 -7.40 -21.39 -10.01
N THR A 96 -8.52 -20.73 -10.32
CA THR A 96 -9.76 -21.34 -10.83
C THR A 96 -10.43 -20.47 -11.90
N MET A 97 -11.34 -21.02 -12.70
CA MET A 97 -12.04 -20.29 -13.78
C MET A 97 -13.51 -20.01 -13.44
N ARG A 98 -13.83 -19.73 -12.16
CA ARG A 98 -15.20 -19.34 -11.77
C ARG A 98 -15.46 -17.90 -12.23
N TYR A 99 -16.68 -17.60 -12.65
CA TYR A 99 -17.12 -16.23 -12.94
C TYR A 99 -18.13 -15.76 -11.89
N CYS A 100 -17.89 -14.60 -11.28
CA CYS A 100 -18.76 -13.99 -10.26
C CYS A 100 -19.16 -12.53 -10.59
N GLY A 101 -18.87 -12.07 -11.81
CA GLY A 101 -19.04 -10.69 -12.25
C GLY A 101 -17.70 -9.99 -12.56
N ASP A 102 -17.78 -8.69 -12.83
CA ASP A 102 -16.63 -7.90 -13.32
C ASP A 102 -15.66 -7.46 -12.23
N GLY A 103 -15.98 -7.70 -10.95
CA GLY A 103 -15.15 -7.30 -9.81
C GLY A 103 -13.73 -7.87 -9.89
N GLU A 104 -13.60 -9.15 -10.23
CA GLU A 104 -12.30 -9.80 -10.41
C GLU A 104 -11.48 -9.13 -11.52
N ILE A 105 -12.10 -8.90 -12.68
CA ILE A 105 -11.44 -8.29 -13.84
C ILE A 105 -10.92 -6.90 -13.48
N ILE A 106 -11.73 -6.10 -12.79
CA ILE A 106 -11.36 -4.75 -12.34
C ILE A 106 -10.21 -4.82 -11.33
N PHE A 107 -10.29 -5.70 -10.34
CA PHE A 107 -9.24 -5.86 -9.32
C PHE A 107 -7.89 -6.22 -9.95
N LEU A 108 -7.86 -7.24 -10.81
CA LEU A 108 -6.63 -7.73 -11.45
C LEU A 108 -6.05 -6.69 -12.42
N LYS A 109 -6.90 -6.02 -13.20
CA LYS A 109 -6.46 -4.94 -14.08
C LYS A 109 -5.83 -3.80 -13.27
N THR A 110 -6.48 -3.39 -12.20
CA THR A 110 -5.99 -2.30 -11.33
C THR A 110 -4.67 -2.69 -10.66
N MET A 111 -4.50 -3.95 -10.25
CA MET A 111 -3.25 -4.46 -9.68
C MET A 111 -2.05 -4.27 -10.63
N LYS A 112 -2.27 -4.44 -11.94
CA LYS A 112 -1.23 -4.27 -12.96
C LYS A 112 -0.80 -2.80 -13.16
N GLU A 113 -1.62 -1.85 -12.74
CA GLU A 113 -1.35 -0.41 -12.88
C GLU A 113 -0.61 0.17 -11.66
N ILE A 114 -0.41 -0.64 -10.61
CA ILE A 114 0.24 -0.17 -9.37
C ILE A 114 1.74 0.04 -9.57
N THR A 115 2.21 1.20 -9.12
CA THR A 115 3.63 1.59 -9.11
C THR A 115 4.15 1.89 -7.71
N ASN A 116 3.25 2.21 -6.76
CA ASN A 116 3.61 2.69 -5.44
C ASN A 116 2.67 2.16 -4.36
N TYR A 117 3.13 2.15 -3.11
CA TYR A 117 2.29 1.91 -1.94
C TYR A 117 2.62 2.89 -0.82
N ARG A 118 1.68 3.03 0.12
CA ARG A 118 1.93 3.69 1.40
C ARG A 118 1.02 3.14 2.50
N MET A 119 1.50 3.24 3.73
CA MET A 119 0.67 3.10 4.91
C MET A 119 0.12 4.46 5.32
N THR A 120 -1.19 4.51 5.51
CA THR A 120 -1.88 5.69 6.04
C THR A 120 -1.73 5.76 7.57
N THR A 121 -1.96 6.93 8.15
CA THR A 121 -1.85 7.13 9.60
C THR A 121 -2.90 6.37 10.40
N ASP A 122 -4.05 6.08 9.79
CA ASP A 122 -5.14 5.25 10.33
C ASP A 122 -4.93 3.75 10.11
N GLY A 123 -3.77 3.34 9.58
CA GLY A 123 -3.36 1.93 9.52
C GLY A 123 -3.86 1.17 8.29
N LYS A 124 -4.35 1.88 7.26
CA LYS A 124 -4.76 1.32 5.97
C LYS A 124 -3.59 1.25 4.99
N LEU A 125 -3.63 0.24 4.12
CA LEU A 125 -2.73 0.12 2.98
C LEU A 125 -3.37 0.79 1.76
N GLU A 126 -2.62 1.67 1.11
CA GLU A 126 -2.99 2.21 -0.20
C GLU A 126 -2.02 1.74 -1.27
N LEU A 127 -2.55 1.25 -2.38
CA LEU A 127 -1.81 0.96 -3.61
C LEU A 127 -2.14 2.04 -4.64
N LEU A 128 -1.10 2.59 -5.27
CA LEU A 128 -1.18 3.78 -6.09
C LEU A 128 -0.60 3.55 -7.47
N MET A 129 -1.17 4.26 -8.45
CA MET A 129 -0.55 4.51 -9.74
C MET A 129 0.00 5.93 -9.69
N ASN A 130 1.32 6.05 -9.63
CA ASN A 130 2.05 7.25 -9.25
C ASN A 130 1.55 7.75 -7.87
N ASP A 131 0.87 8.90 -7.83
CA ASP A 131 0.31 9.51 -6.61
C ASP A 131 -1.21 9.34 -6.49
N ILE A 132 -1.85 8.66 -7.44
CA ILE A 132 -3.30 8.45 -7.45
C ILE A 132 -3.61 7.14 -6.72
N VAL A 133 -4.47 7.20 -5.70
CA VAL A 133 -4.93 6.01 -4.97
C VAL A 133 -5.82 5.18 -5.90
N MET A 134 -5.36 3.97 -6.21
CA MET A 134 -6.07 3.04 -7.08
C MET A 134 -6.83 2.01 -6.27
N MET A 135 -6.25 1.55 -5.16
CA MET A 135 -6.87 0.63 -4.22
C MET A 135 -6.55 1.02 -2.79
N ARG A 136 -7.51 0.81 -1.89
CA ARG A 136 -7.31 0.95 -0.43
C ARG A 136 -7.80 -0.29 0.27
N PHE A 137 -7.05 -0.70 1.28
CA PHE A 137 -7.30 -1.90 2.05
C PHE A 137 -7.27 -1.58 3.55
N LYS A 138 -8.18 -2.21 4.27
CA LYS A 138 -8.12 -2.32 5.73
C LYS A 138 -7.46 -3.64 6.11
N LYS A 139 -6.95 -3.75 7.33
CA LYS A 139 -6.53 -5.05 7.87
C LYS A 139 -7.75 -5.98 7.92
N SER A 140 -7.59 -7.19 7.40
CA SER A 140 -8.57 -8.25 7.58
C SER A 140 -8.47 -8.78 9.00
N PHE A 141 -9.63 -9.08 9.59
CA PHE A 141 -9.75 -9.67 10.93
C PHE A 141 -10.08 -11.17 10.88
N SER A 142 -10.03 -11.79 9.70
CA SER A 142 -10.29 -13.21 9.53
C SER A 142 -9.10 -14.05 10.00
N ARG A 143 -9.02 -14.30 11.31
CA ARG A 143 -8.35 -15.47 11.90
C ARG A 143 -9.22 -16.08 12.98
#